data_AF-A0A2E6ZTF7-F1
#
_entry.id   AF-A0A2E6ZTF7-F1
#
_cell.length_a   1.000
_cell.length_b   1.000
_cell.length_c   1.000
_cell.angle_alpha   90.00
_cell.angle_beta   90.00
_cell.angle_gamma   90.00
#
_symmetry.space_group_name_H-M   'P 1'
#
loop_
_entity.id
_entity.type
_entity.pdbx_description
1 polymer ?
#
loop_
_entity_poly.entity_id
_entity_poly.type
_entity_poly.pdbx_seq_one_letter_code
_entity_poly.pdbx_strand_id
1 'polypeptide(L)'
;GVFFVVTDRERFEPVRFGLEIAVALWRLHGDIFELDATERLLGSAEVLAAIERGTPTWEIAASWAEGEARWRRLIAPYLLYD
;
A
#
# COMPACT_ATOMS: atom_id res chain seq x y z
N GLY A 1 -13.48 13.47 -7.95
CA GLY A 1 -12.34 13.42 -7.02
C GLY A 1 -12.86 13.34 -5.59
N VAL A 2 -12.01 12.91 -4.66
CA VAL A 2 -12.34 12.81 -3.22
C VAL A 2 -11.30 13.58 -2.41
N PHE A 3 -11.75 14.19 -1.31
CA PHE A 3 -10.92 14.91 -0.36
C PHE A 3 -10.97 14.21 0.99
N PHE A 4 -9.80 13.97 1.59
CA PHE A 4 -9.67 13.32 2.88
C PHE A 4 -9.00 14.25 3.88
N VAL A 5 -9.57 14.35 5.08
CA VAL A 5 -8.95 15.06 6.21
C VAL A 5 -8.37 14.02 7.16
N VAL A 6 -7.05 14.05 7.34
CA VAL A 6 -6.39 13.23 8.37
C VAL A 6 -6.53 13.95 9.71
N THR A 7 -7.29 13.36 10.64
CA THR A 7 -7.58 13.94 11.95
C THR A 7 -6.58 13.51 13.02
N ASP A 8 -5.92 12.37 12.85
CA ASP A 8 -4.87 11.84 13.73
C ASP A 8 -3.76 11.25 12.85
N ARG A 9 -2.59 11.90 12.87
CA ARG A 9 -1.44 11.50 12.05
C ARG A 9 -0.76 10.24 12.59
N GLU A 10 -0.74 10.04 13.90
CA GLU A 10 -0.02 8.93 14.54
C GLU A 10 -0.75 7.60 14.34
N ARG A 11 -2.07 7.64 14.16
CA ARG A 11 -2.91 6.47 13.88
C ARG A 11 -3.14 6.20 12.40
N PHE A 12 -2.88 7.19 11.55
CA PHE A 12 -3.14 7.05 10.12
C PHE A 12 -2.03 6.25 9.45
N GLU A 13 -2.40 5.24 8.66
CA GLU A 13 -1.49 4.39 7.89
C GLU A 13 -1.58 4.76 6.39
N PRO A 14 -0.78 5.71 5.88
CA PRO A 14 -0.99 6.28 4.54
C PRO A 14 -0.82 5.27 3.41
N VAL A 15 0.13 4.34 3.56
CA VAL A 15 0.44 3.33 2.52
C VAL A 15 -0.71 2.33 2.40
N ARG A 16 -1.22 1.84 3.54
CA ARG A 16 -2.41 0.97 3.55
C ARG A 16 -3.61 1.71 2.97
N PHE A 17 -3.82 2.96 3.35
CA PHE A 17 -4.91 3.77 2.81
C PHE A 17 -4.81 3.96 1.28
N GLY A 18 -3.62 4.17 0.75
CA GLY A 18 -3.39 4.22 -0.71
C GLY A 18 -3.76 2.92 -1.40
N LEU A 19 -3.45 1.76 -0.80
CA LEU A 19 -3.85 0.45 -1.29
C LEU A 19 -5.39 0.30 -1.30
N GLU A 20 -6.08 0.74 -0.26
CA GLU A 20 -7.55 0.75 -0.21
C GLU A 20 -8.14 1.57 -1.37
N ILE A 21 -7.58 2.75 -1.64
CA ILE A 21 -8.01 3.59 -2.77
C ILE A 21 -7.78 2.87 -4.10
N ALA A 22 -6.60 2.27 -4.30
CA ALA A 22 -6.29 1.56 -5.54
C ALA A 22 -7.28 0.40 -5.78
N VAL A 23 -7.58 -0.39 -4.75
CA VAL A 23 -8.56 -1.49 -4.83
C VAL A 23 -9.98 -0.96 -5.07
N ALA A 24 -10.36 0.14 -4.42
CA ALA A 24 -11.66 0.76 -4.63
C ALA A 24 -11.83 1.27 -6.08
N LEU A 25 -10.80 1.94 -6.61
CA LEU A 25 -10.79 2.42 -8.00
C LEU A 25 -10.85 1.26 -8.99
N TRP A 26 -10.08 0.20 -8.77
CA TRP A 26 -10.12 -0.99 -9.60
C TRP A 26 -11.49 -1.68 -9.60
N ARG A 27 -12.15 -1.77 -8.45
CA ARG A 27 -13.50 -2.35 -8.36
C ARG A 27 -14.56 -1.50 -9.06
N LEU A 28 -14.42 -0.18 -9.03
CA LEU A 28 -15.41 0.75 -9.59
C LEU A 28 -15.19 1.03 -11.08
N HIS A 29 -13.94 1.01 -11.53
CA HIS A 29 -13.51 1.50 -12.84
C HIS A 29 -12.43 0.60 -13.46
N GLY A 30 -12.39 -0.69 -13.16
CA GLY A 30 -11.35 -1.62 -13.63
C GLY A 30 -11.26 -1.79 -15.15
N ASP A 31 -12.24 -1.28 -15.90
CA ASP A 31 -12.25 -1.18 -17.36
C ASP A 31 -11.35 -0.05 -17.91
N ILE A 32 -11.08 0.98 -17.10
CA ILE A 32 -10.26 2.15 -17.46
C ILE A 32 -9.07 2.33 -16.50
N PHE A 33 -9.17 1.82 -15.28
CA PHE A 33 -8.13 1.90 -14.26
C PHE A 33 -7.10 0.78 -14.48
N GLU A 34 -6.04 1.11 -15.21
CA GLU A 34 -4.92 0.21 -15.50
C GLU A 34 -4.11 -0.09 -14.22
N LEU A 35 -4.41 -1.21 -13.58
CA LEU A 35 -3.69 -1.68 -12.39
C LEU A 35 -2.20 -1.95 -12.72
N ASP A 36 -1.90 -2.44 -13.92
CA ASP A 36 -0.55 -2.72 -14.38
C ASP A 36 0.31 -1.46 -14.47
N ALA A 37 -0.27 -0.32 -14.84
CA ALA A 37 0.44 0.96 -14.83
C ALA A 37 0.85 1.38 -13.41
N THR A 38 0.14 0.88 -12.38
CA THR A 38 0.48 1.09 -10.97
C THR A 38 1.52 0.10 -10.43
N GLU A 39 1.98 -0.89 -11.21
CA GLU A 39 3.08 -1.78 -10.81
C GLU A 39 4.32 -1.01 -10.38
N ARG A 40 4.65 0.07 -11.11
CA ARG A 40 5.79 0.94 -10.79
C ARG A 40 5.63 1.70 -9.48
N LEU A 41 4.40 1.92 -9.04
CA LEU A 41 4.07 2.65 -7.81
C LEU A 41 3.96 1.70 -6.62
N LEU A 42 3.30 0.55 -6.81
CA LEU A 42 3.10 -0.47 -5.78
C LEU A 42 4.36 -1.34 -5.58
N GLY A 43 5.23 -1.38 -6.58
CA GLY A 43 6.56 -1.99 -6.50
C GLY A 43 6.56 -3.51 -6.39
N SER A 44 5.42 -4.18 -6.57
CA SER A 44 5.31 -5.63 -6.43
C SER A 44 4.21 -6.22 -7.31
N ALA A 45 4.62 -7.08 -8.25
CA ALA A 45 3.71 -7.92 -9.03
C ALA A 45 2.85 -8.85 -8.14
N GLU A 46 3.37 -9.22 -6.97
CA GLU A 46 2.64 -10.05 -6.01
C GLU A 46 1.43 -9.31 -5.41
N VAL A 47 1.56 -8.00 -5.17
CA VAL A 47 0.48 -7.14 -4.69
C VAL A 47 -0.61 -7.01 -5.75
N LEU A 48 -0.24 -6.79 -7.02
CA LEU A 48 -1.22 -6.72 -8.12
C LEU A 48 -2.00 -8.04 -8.24
N ALA A 49 -1.29 -9.17 -8.24
CA ALA A 49 -1.92 -10.48 -8.32
C ALA A 49 -2.83 -10.75 -7.11
N ALA A 50 -2.50 -10.25 -5.91
CA ALA A 50 -3.37 -10.36 -4.73
C ALA A 50 -4.64 -9.53 -4.85
N ILE A 51 -4.55 -8.32 -5.42
CA ILE A 51 -5.72 -7.47 -5.70
C ILE A 51 -6.65 -8.16 -6.70
N GLU A 52 -6.11 -8.71 -7.78
CA GLU A 52 -6.88 -9.43 -8.81
C GLU A 52 -7.59 -10.67 -8.25
N ARG A 53 -6.95 -11.39 -7.33
CA ARG A 53 -7.55 -12.53 -6.60
C ARG A 53 -8.62 -12.11 -5.58
N GLY A 54 -8.79 -10.80 -5.35
CA GLY A 54 -9.72 -10.28 -4.36
C GLY A 54 -9.25 -10.45 -2.91
N THR A 55 -7.94 -10.65 -2.69
CA THR A 55 -7.38 -10.71 -1.34
C THR A 55 -7.71 -9.42 -0.58
N PRO A 56 -8.16 -9.52 0.68
CA PRO A 56 -8.40 -8.33 1.48
C PRO A 56 -7.13 -7.48 1.63
N THR A 57 -7.28 -6.17 1.48
CA THR A 57 -6.21 -5.16 1.58
C THR A 57 -5.42 -5.22 2.88
N TRP A 58 -6.08 -5.53 4.00
CA TRP A 58 -5.41 -5.68 5.31
C TRP A 58 -4.49 -6.92 5.36
N GLU A 59 -4.80 -7.97 4.61
CA GLU A 59 -3.97 -9.17 4.51
C GLU A 59 -2.75 -8.89 3.62
N ILE A 60 -2.95 -8.20 2.49
CA ILE A 60 -1.87 -7.71 1.64
C ILE A 60 -0.93 -6.80 2.46
N ALA A 61 -1.47 -5.84 3.20
CA ALA A 61 -0.66 -4.94 4.03
C ALA A 61 0.09 -5.70 5.16
N ALA A 62 -0.54 -6.69 5.78
CA ALA A 62 0.09 -7.51 6.81
C ALA A 62 1.31 -8.28 6.29
N SER A 63 1.30 -8.70 5.01
CA SER A 63 2.45 -9.37 4.38
C SER A 63 3.72 -8.53 4.36
N TRP A 64 3.60 -7.19 4.40
CA TRP A 64 4.74 -6.29 4.35
C TRP A 64 5.44 -6.14 5.70
N ALA A 65 4.78 -6.48 6.80
CA ALA A 65 5.26 -6.22 8.15
C ALA A 65 6.64 -6.84 8.43
N GLU A 66 6.90 -8.05 7.92
CA GLU A 66 8.19 -8.71 8.09
C GLU A 66 9.30 -8.00 7.29
N GLY A 67 9.01 -7.65 6.04
CA GLY A 67 9.93 -6.94 5.16
C GLY A 67 10.29 -5.56 5.72
N GLU A 68 9.29 -4.83 6.21
CA GLU A 68 9.48 -3.53 6.85
C GLU A 68 10.32 -3.66 8.12
N ALA A 69 10.03 -4.64 8.99
CA ALA A 69 10.80 -4.86 10.21
C ALA A 69 12.27 -5.18 9.90
N ARG A 70 12.53 -5.97 8.84
CA ARG A 70 13.88 -6.27 8.37
C ARG A 70 14.59 -5.03 7.83
N TRP A 71 13.90 -4.23 7.03
CA TRP A 71 14.43 -2.99 6.48
C TRP A 71 14.76 -1.98 7.58
N ARG A 72 13.87 -1.78 8.58
CA ARG A 72 14.11 -0.91 9.73
C ARG A 72 15.38 -1.30 10.50
N ARG A 73 15.64 -2.60 10.68
CA ARG A 73 16.89 -3.09 11.31
C ARG A 73 18.11 -2.80 10.45
N LEU A 74 17.99 -2.92 9.13
CA LEU A 74 19.07 -2.66 8.18
C LEU A 74 19.46 -1.18 8.16
N ILE A 75 18.49 -0.27 8.22
CA ILE A 75 18.76 1.18 8.18
C ILE A 75 19.18 1.75 9.54
N ALA A 76 18.88 1.07 10.65
CA ALA A 76 19.11 1.58 12.00
C ALA A 76 20.54 2.13 12.24
N PRO A 77 21.63 1.48 11.76
CA PRO A 77 22.99 2.01 11.93
C PRO A 77 23.28 3.28 11.13
N TYR A 78 22.43 3.63 10.16
CA TYR A 78 22.62 4.73 9.22
C TYR A 78 21.69 5.93 9.49
N LEU A 79 20.85 5.85 10.53
CA LEU A 79 19.96 6.95 10.92
C LEU A 79 20.78 8.08 11.59
N LEU A 80 20.61 9.30 11.11
CA LEU A 80 21.28 10.50 11.63
C LEU A 80 20.45 11.24 12.69
N TYR A 81 19.18 10.87 12.81
CA TYR A 81 18.21 11.49 13.70
C TYR A 81 17.39 10.37 14.36
N ASP A 82 16.98 10.64 15.60
CA ASP A 82 16.02 9.81 16.33
C ASP A 82 14.61 9.92 15.72
#